data_AF-A0A930YTY7-F1
#
_entry.id   AF-A0A930YTY7-F1
#
_cell.length_a   1.000
_cell.length_b   1.000
_cell.length_c   1.000
_cell.angle_alpha   90.00
_cell.angle_beta   90.00
_cell.angle_gamma   90.00
#
_symmetry.space_group_name_H-M   'P 1'
#
loop_
_entity.id
_entity.type
_entity.pdbx_description
1 polymer ?
#
loop_
_entity_poly.entity_id
_entity_poly.type
_entity_poly.pdbx_seq_one_letter_code
_entity_poly.pdbx_strand_id
1 'polypeptide(L)'
;MEGLHSSAMHPFFINLERVPLCAAGGAARLLELLPLLINPNSTLSLKIYCPDPTQKLKKLLAKDLSIVLYERELKEEDLLDFSLLILAFPQEETEDKFIELAKKHRMFVHVYGKWHLSDFSLVSVIGNRRIKLGVSSNDYPYQVQRRLNHLLERNLPPDLDEFIEKLQTVYKHPLLNKEQELRELDHITMQYLQQLEPKALKDSEFENMRKVKKAVQKRANIYLGIIGVFLITAVLGFILINFNLTGDLQAFLAKDAHMFYKMMAIGFLAEIVAGSMGMGYGVICTTVLLLMNVAPAVVSASIHSAETFTSAAGSISHYKLRNVNLKLVKALAPPAILGAIIGALALSYFGEHYAPIVKPLISLYTLYLGINILRNASKKKTQKRNQQRTTKLGRLGLVGGFIDSFAGGGWGPLVTGTLMKDGRTPRYVVGSSTVSKFLLTLTSAITFIITMGIEHWNIVLGLLIGGIVTAPFSALLTSRLPVRMMFRFIGITVIVMSCITIGRALL
;
A
#
# COMPACT_ATOMS: atom_id res chain seq x y z
N MET A 1 -33.27 9.32 -6.83
CA MET A 1 -32.58 9.74 -5.59
C MET A 1 -33.11 11.12 -5.26
N GLU A 2 -34.29 11.16 -4.63
CA GLU A 2 -34.89 12.41 -4.16
C GLU A 2 -34.10 12.91 -2.95
N GLY A 3 -33.73 14.18 -2.99
CA GLY A 3 -32.99 14.85 -1.93
C GLY A 3 -33.85 14.93 -0.68
N LEU A 4 -33.54 14.08 0.30
CA LEU A 4 -33.94 14.31 1.69
C LEU A 4 -33.26 15.61 2.13
N HIS A 5 -34.04 16.69 2.21
CA HIS A 5 -33.67 17.86 2.99
C HIS A 5 -33.44 17.40 4.43
N SER A 6 -32.19 17.16 4.81
CA SER A 6 -31.83 16.90 6.19
C SER A 6 -32.14 18.17 6.98
N SER A 7 -33.19 18.15 7.81
CA SER A 7 -33.36 19.11 8.89
C SER A 7 -32.08 19.08 9.73
N ALA A 8 -31.25 20.12 9.63
CA ALA A 8 -29.97 20.17 10.30
C ALA A 8 -30.18 20.67 11.74
N MET A 9 -30.43 19.76 12.69
CA MET A 9 -30.31 20.10 14.11
C MET A 9 -28.84 20.43 14.43
N HIS A 10 -28.58 21.68 14.76
CA HIS A 10 -27.25 22.10 15.21
C HIS A 10 -27.01 21.67 16.66
N PRO A 11 -25.79 21.26 17.03
CA PRO A 11 -25.49 20.91 18.41
C PRO A 11 -25.38 22.17 19.28
N PHE A 12 -26.17 22.23 20.35
CA PHE A 12 -26.07 23.26 21.38
C PHE A 12 -26.29 22.66 22.78
N PHE A 13 -25.73 23.29 23.81
CA PHE A 13 -25.90 22.86 25.19
C PHE A 13 -26.87 23.79 25.92
N ILE A 14 -27.89 23.20 26.55
CA ILE A 14 -28.86 23.92 27.38
C ILE A 14 -28.54 23.66 28.85
N ASN A 15 -28.56 24.72 29.67
CA ASN A 15 -28.53 24.57 31.12
C ASN A 15 -29.95 24.32 31.67
N LEU A 16 -30.30 23.04 31.89
CA LEU A 16 -31.62 22.64 32.37
C LEU A 16 -31.93 23.07 33.82
N GLU A 17 -30.95 23.53 34.60
CA GLU A 17 -31.21 24.09 35.94
C GLU A 17 -31.91 25.47 35.87
N ARG A 18 -31.82 26.14 34.70
CA ARG A 18 -32.39 27.48 34.49
C ARG A 18 -33.58 27.48 33.53
N VAL A 19 -33.93 26.32 32.99
CA VAL A 19 -34.96 26.20 31.96
C VAL A 19 -36.06 25.27 32.47
N PRO A 20 -37.28 25.78 32.66
CA PRO A 20 -38.40 24.94 33.10
C PRO A 20 -38.70 23.87 32.05
N LEU A 21 -38.68 22.60 32.48
CA LEU A 21 -38.86 21.43 31.62
C LEU A 21 -40.08 20.60 32.07
N CYS A 22 -40.88 20.17 31.09
CA CYS A 22 -41.99 19.25 31.27
C CYS A 22 -41.79 17.99 30.42
N ALA A 23 -42.13 16.82 30.96
CA ALA A 23 -42.18 15.57 30.21
C ALA A 23 -43.55 14.89 30.38
N ALA A 24 -44.15 14.42 29.28
CA ALA A 24 -45.44 13.75 29.30
C ALA A 24 -45.41 12.51 28.41
N GLY A 25 -46.00 11.41 28.87
CA GLY A 25 -46.07 10.19 28.07
C GLY A 25 -46.30 8.91 28.85
N GLY A 26 -46.11 7.79 28.14
CA GLY A 26 -46.23 6.44 28.70
C GLY A 26 -45.01 6.07 29.56
N ALA A 27 -45.26 5.33 30.64
CA ALA A 27 -44.23 5.00 31.63
C ALA A 27 -43.00 4.29 31.05
N ALA A 28 -43.17 3.43 30.04
CA ALA A 28 -42.07 2.70 29.40
C ALA A 28 -41.10 3.63 28.65
N ARG A 29 -41.63 4.55 27.82
CA ARG A 29 -40.81 5.49 27.04
C ARG A 29 -40.15 6.54 27.94
N LEU A 30 -40.88 7.04 28.95
CA LEU A 30 -40.32 7.95 29.95
C LEU A 30 -39.14 7.32 30.71
N LEU A 31 -39.24 6.04 31.07
CA LEU A 31 -38.17 5.33 31.79
C LEU A 31 -36.88 5.19 30.97
N GLU A 32 -36.96 5.23 29.63
CA GLU A 32 -35.78 5.24 28.75
C GLU A 32 -35.17 6.62 28.56
N LEU A 33 -35.99 7.67 28.57
CA LEU A 33 -35.56 9.05 28.33
C LEU A 33 -35.01 9.74 29.57
N LEU A 34 -35.70 9.61 30.71
CA LEU A 34 -35.37 10.34 31.93
C LEU A 34 -33.93 10.14 32.42
N PRO A 35 -33.28 8.97 32.29
CA PRO A 35 -31.88 8.80 32.64
C PRO A 35 -30.91 9.70 31.85
N LEU A 36 -31.32 10.24 30.69
CA LEU A 36 -30.51 11.18 29.91
C LEU A 36 -30.55 12.60 30.49
N LEU A 37 -31.57 12.91 31.30
CA LEU A 37 -31.84 14.23 31.84
C LEU A 37 -31.46 14.33 33.31
N ILE A 38 -31.78 13.28 34.07
CA ILE A 38 -31.59 13.23 35.51
C ILE A 38 -30.13 12.94 35.82
N ASN A 39 -29.42 13.96 36.27
CA ASN A 39 -28.07 13.83 36.83
C ASN A 39 -28.15 13.92 38.36
N PRO A 40 -27.55 12.98 39.12
CA PRO A 40 -27.60 12.99 40.58
C PRO A 40 -27.06 14.25 41.27
N ASN A 41 -26.35 15.12 40.56
CA ASN A 41 -25.73 16.33 41.11
C ASN A 41 -26.31 17.64 40.54
N SER A 42 -27.40 17.59 39.78
CA SER A 42 -28.05 18.77 39.19
C SER A 42 -29.38 19.06 39.87
N THR A 43 -29.70 20.34 40.09
CA THR A 43 -31.01 20.76 40.58
C THR A 43 -31.96 20.99 39.40
N LEU A 44 -32.46 19.91 38.82
CA LEU A 44 -33.40 19.95 37.69
C LEU A 44 -34.83 20.12 38.20
N SER A 45 -35.50 21.21 37.80
CA SER A 45 -36.94 21.39 38.01
C SER A 45 -37.71 20.73 36.86
N LEU A 46 -38.21 19.52 37.08
CA LEU A 46 -38.91 18.72 36.07
C LEU A 46 -40.30 18.33 36.57
N LYS A 47 -41.35 18.66 35.80
CA LYS A 47 -42.70 18.12 36.02
C LYS A 47 -43.00 17.01 35.02
N ILE A 48 -43.49 15.88 35.51
CA ILE A 48 -43.74 14.68 34.71
C ILE A 48 -45.21 14.32 34.76
N TYR A 49 -45.84 14.13 33.61
CA TYR A 49 -47.25 13.73 33.49
C TYR A 49 -47.34 12.33 32.90
N CYS A 50 -47.81 11.38 33.71
CA CYS A 50 -47.92 9.98 33.32
C CYS A 50 -49.18 9.39 33.98
N PRO A 51 -50.24 9.06 33.21
CA PRO A 51 -51.49 8.52 33.77
C PRO A 51 -51.28 7.21 34.54
N ASP A 52 -50.46 6.30 33.99
CA ASP A 52 -50.23 4.97 34.53
C ASP A 52 -48.73 4.72 34.84
N PRO A 53 -48.18 5.34 35.90
CA PRO A 53 -46.75 5.23 36.22
C PRO A 53 -46.41 3.87 36.84
N THR A 54 -45.46 3.17 36.22
CA THR A 54 -44.94 1.90 36.77
C THR A 54 -44.17 2.09 38.08
N GLN A 55 -44.09 1.05 38.93
CA GLN A 55 -43.27 1.08 40.15
C GLN A 55 -41.79 1.42 39.87
N LYS A 56 -41.25 0.97 38.74
CA LYS A 56 -39.88 1.29 38.34
C LYS A 56 -39.69 2.79 38.09
N LEU A 57 -40.66 3.43 37.43
CA LEU A 57 -40.65 4.88 37.21
C LEU A 57 -40.76 5.65 38.52
N LYS A 58 -41.70 5.29 39.41
CA LYS A 58 -41.82 5.90 40.74
C LYS A 58 -40.51 5.80 41.54
N LYS A 59 -39.85 4.64 41.50
CA LYS A 59 -38.56 4.42 42.19
C LYS A 59 -37.40 5.23 41.61
N LEU A 60 -37.39 5.46 40.29
CA LEU A 60 -36.39 6.32 39.64
C LEU A 60 -36.52 7.77 40.12
N LEU A 61 -37.76 8.26 40.22
CA LEU A 61 -38.10 9.63 40.57
C LEU A 61 -38.03 9.91 42.07
N ALA A 62 -38.26 8.91 42.93
CA ALA A 62 -38.20 9.04 44.38
C ALA A 62 -36.83 9.47 44.93
N LYS A 63 -35.79 9.49 44.10
CA LYS A 63 -34.42 9.88 44.48
C LYS A 63 -34.19 11.39 44.44
N ASP A 64 -35.08 12.16 43.83
CA ASP A 64 -34.85 13.57 43.54
C ASP A 64 -36.04 14.43 43.97
N LEU A 65 -35.82 15.34 44.93
CA LEU A 65 -36.88 16.16 45.53
C LEU A 65 -37.37 17.28 44.60
N SER A 66 -36.63 17.59 43.53
CA SER A 66 -36.99 18.64 42.56
C SER A 66 -37.82 18.13 41.37
N ILE A 67 -38.14 16.83 41.33
CA ILE A 67 -38.96 16.23 40.27
C ILE A 67 -40.36 15.91 40.79
N VAL A 68 -41.38 16.46 40.13
CA VAL A 68 -42.79 16.25 40.50
C VAL A 68 -43.48 15.34 39.50
N LEU A 69 -44.02 14.22 39.98
CA LEU A 69 -44.82 13.28 39.17
C LEU A 69 -46.32 13.53 39.37
N TYR A 70 -47.02 13.78 38.27
CA TYR A 70 -48.47 13.86 38.19
C TYR A 70 -49.03 12.57 37.57
N GLU A 71 -49.81 11.82 38.36
CA GLU A 71 -50.49 10.59 37.94
C GLU A 71 -51.78 10.91 37.15
N ARG A 72 -51.64 11.69 36.08
CA ARG A 72 -52.73 12.11 35.19
C ARG A 72 -52.20 12.51 33.82
N GLU A 73 -53.11 12.71 32.87
CA GLU A 73 -52.79 13.29 31.57
C GLU A 73 -52.38 14.76 31.68
N LEU A 74 -51.53 15.19 30.75
CA LEU A 74 -51.13 16.58 30.54
C LEU A 74 -52.33 17.38 30.01
N LYS A 75 -52.57 18.59 30.54
CA LYS A 75 -53.61 19.51 30.05
C LYS A 75 -52.97 20.76 29.44
N GLU A 76 -53.72 21.50 28.62
CA GLU A 76 -53.23 22.74 27.99
C GLU A 76 -52.76 23.78 29.03
N GLU A 77 -53.50 23.91 30.13
CA GLU A 77 -53.20 24.82 31.24
C GLU A 77 -51.84 24.54 31.90
N ASP A 78 -51.37 23.30 31.87
CA ASP A 78 -50.09 22.90 32.46
C ASP A 78 -48.88 23.45 31.70
N LEU A 79 -49.05 23.82 30.43
CA LEU A 79 -47.95 24.21 29.54
C LEU A 79 -47.48 25.66 29.73
N LEU A 80 -48.26 26.48 30.44
CA LEU A 80 -48.05 27.94 30.52
C LEU A 80 -46.73 28.35 31.19
N ASP A 81 -46.14 27.49 32.03
CA ASP A 81 -44.94 27.79 32.81
C ASP A 81 -43.65 27.17 32.26
N PHE A 82 -43.70 26.54 31.08
CA PHE A 82 -42.59 25.73 30.57
C PHE A 82 -41.97 26.29 29.30
N SER A 83 -40.66 26.07 29.13
CA SER A 83 -39.94 26.44 27.91
C SER A 83 -39.61 25.23 27.02
N LEU A 84 -39.51 24.05 27.64
CA LEU A 84 -39.19 22.79 26.96
C LEU A 84 -40.26 21.73 27.27
N LEU A 85 -40.69 21.01 26.24
CA LEU A 85 -41.65 19.91 26.34
C LEU A 85 -41.07 18.62 25.75
N ILE A 86 -41.15 17.52 26.49
CA ILE A 86 -40.78 16.18 26.02
C ILE A 86 -42.05 15.34 25.91
N LEU A 87 -42.32 14.82 24.72
CA LEU A 87 -43.46 13.96 24.41
C LEU A 87 -42.98 12.52 24.19
N ALA A 88 -43.55 11.59 24.96
CA ALA A 88 -43.20 10.18 24.96
C ALA A 88 -44.45 9.29 25.00
N PHE A 89 -45.46 9.62 24.20
CA PHE A 89 -46.75 8.91 24.17
C PHE A 89 -46.71 7.68 23.27
N PRO A 90 -47.43 6.60 23.58
CA PRO A 90 -47.52 5.45 22.69
C PRO A 90 -48.39 5.70 21.44
N GLN A 91 -49.36 6.61 21.50
CA GLN A 91 -50.32 6.94 20.43
C GLN A 91 -49.94 8.24 19.72
N GLU A 92 -49.97 8.24 18.38
CA GLU A 92 -49.51 9.38 17.55
C GLU A 92 -50.48 10.58 17.59
N GLU A 93 -51.79 10.33 17.59
CA GLU A 93 -52.82 11.38 17.61
C GLU A 93 -52.72 12.32 18.82
N THR A 94 -52.23 11.79 19.96
CA THR A 94 -52.00 12.58 21.17
C THR A 94 -50.76 13.48 21.03
N GLU A 95 -49.73 13.06 20.29
CA GLU A 95 -48.50 13.82 20.10
C GLU A 95 -48.77 15.07 19.25
N ASP A 96 -49.49 14.93 18.14
CA ASP A 96 -49.79 16.04 17.21
C ASP A 96 -50.52 17.19 17.90
N LYS A 97 -51.51 16.87 18.74
CA LYS A 97 -52.25 17.85 19.54
C LYS A 97 -51.32 18.68 20.44
N PHE A 98 -50.38 18.05 21.14
CA PHE A 98 -49.46 18.75 22.03
C PHE A 98 -48.34 19.49 21.28
N ILE A 99 -47.95 19.02 20.10
CA ILE A 99 -47.02 19.74 19.22
C ILE A 99 -47.64 21.07 18.76
N GLU A 100 -48.91 21.07 18.35
CA GLU A 100 -49.61 22.31 17.96
C GLU A 100 -49.75 23.28 19.13
N LEU A 101 -50.12 22.78 20.31
CA LEU A 101 -50.19 23.59 21.53
C LEU A 101 -48.84 24.18 21.91
N ALA A 102 -47.76 23.39 21.86
CA ALA A 102 -46.42 23.88 22.15
C ALA A 102 -45.99 25.00 21.17
N LYS A 103 -46.32 24.87 19.88
CA LYS A 103 -46.09 25.94 18.88
C LYS A 103 -46.85 27.23 19.24
N LYS A 104 -48.11 27.13 19.64
CA LYS A 104 -48.93 28.27 20.09
C LYS A 104 -48.30 28.98 21.30
N HIS A 105 -47.71 28.22 22.21
CA HIS A 105 -47.03 28.74 23.41
C HIS A 105 -45.53 29.04 23.22
N ARG A 106 -45.00 28.92 21.99
CA ARG A 106 -43.57 29.13 21.64
C ARG A 106 -42.60 28.28 22.48
N MET A 107 -43.00 27.05 22.78
CA MET A 107 -42.18 26.07 23.47
C MET A 107 -41.41 25.22 22.48
N PHE A 108 -40.19 24.81 22.83
CA PHE A 108 -39.48 23.80 22.06
C PHE A 108 -39.94 22.40 22.46
N VAL A 109 -40.14 21.54 21.47
CA VAL A 109 -40.63 20.17 21.67
C VAL A 109 -39.59 19.14 21.28
N HIS A 110 -39.49 18.08 22.07
CA HIS A 110 -38.83 16.84 21.71
C HIS A 110 -39.85 15.70 21.69
N VAL A 111 -39.92 14.96 20.58
CA VAL A 111 -40.82 13.81 20.41
C VAL A 111 -40.00 12.53 20.35
N TYR A 112 -40.27 11.60 21.27
CA TYR A 112 -39.53 10.36 21.38
C TYR A 112 -39.55 9.57 20.06
N GLY A 113 -38.36 9.35 19.49
CA GLY A 113 -38.17 8.57 18.26
C GLY A 113 -38.55 9.27 16.96
N LYS A 114 -39.08 10.51 17.00
CA LYS A 114 -39.53 11.27 15.82
C LYS A 114 -38.75 12.58 15.66
N TRP A 115 -37.55 12.48 15.12
CA TRP A 115 -36.64 13.62 14.92
C TRP A 115 -37.24 14.71 14.01
N HIS A 116 -38.05 14.34 13.02
CA HIS A 116 -38.68 15.28 12.08
C HIS A 116 -39.79 16.13 12.70
N LEU A 117 -40.30 15.73 13.88
CA LEU A 117 -41.30 16.49 14.66
C LEU A 117 -40.68 17.21 15.87
N SER A 118 -39.37 17.08 16.07
CA SER A 118 -38.68 17.63 17.24
C SER A 118 -37.91 18.90 16.89
N ASP A 119 -37.99 19.91 17.74
CA ASP A 119 -37.17 21.13 17.65
C ASP A 119 -35.77 20.92 18.25
N PHE A 120 -35.65 19.97 19.18
CA PHE A 120 -34.38 19.59 19.80
C PHE A 120 -34.29 18.08 20.03
N SER A 121 -33.06 17.58 20.16
CA SER A 121 -32.79 16.17 20.44
C SER A 121 -32.06 16.01 21.77
N LEU A 122 -32.44 14.97 22.52
CA LEU A 122 -31.73 14.57 23.72
C LEU A 122 -30.52 13.73 23.34
N VAL A 123 -29.36 14.17 23.79
CA VAL A 123 -28.09 13.49 23.53
C VAL A 123 -27.60 12.90 24.84
N SER A 124 -27.19 11.63 24.84
CA SER A 124 -26.55 11.08 26.03
C SER A 124 -25.19 11.73 26.21
N VAL A 125 -25.00 12.33 27.37
CA VAL A 125 -23.73 12.95 27.74
C VAL A 125 -22.77 11.86 28.20
N ILE A 126 -21.69 11.70 27.46
CA ILE A 126 -20.55 10.86 27.80
C ILE A 126 -19.60 11.70 28.66
N GLY A 127 -19.24 11.19 29.84
CA GLY A 127 -18.05 11.66 30.55
C GLY A 127 -18.16 11.78 32.07
N ASN A 128 -16.98 11.88 32.69
CA ASN A 128 -16.76 12.33 34.06
C ASN A 128 -17.09 13.84 34.14
N ARG A 129 -17.44 14.36 35.33
CA ARG A 129 -18.12 15.66 35.57
C ARG A 129 -17.60 16.91 34.81
N ARG A 130 -16.41 16.88 34.21
CA ARG A 130 -15.73 18.02 33.57
C ARG A 130 -15.85 18.09 32.05
N ILE A 131 -16.10 16.98 31.35
CA ILE A 131 -16.33 16.96 29.90
C ILE A 131 -17.72 16.42 29.59
N LYS A 132 -18.42 17.12 28.72
CA LYS A 132 -19.70 16.67 28.18
C LYS A 132 -19.53 16.44 26.68
N LEU A 133 -19.45 15.18 26.26
CA LEU A 133 -19.47 14.79 24.85
C LEU A 133 -20.82 14.18 24.52
N GLY A 134 -21.35 14.43 23.33
CA GLY A 134 -22.62 13.86 22.93
C GLY A 134 -22.65 13.52 21.45
N VAL A 135 -23.25 12.37 21.10
CA VAL A 135 -23.55 12.02 19.70
C VAL A 135 -25.03 12.16 19.43
N SER A 136 -25.37 13.05 18.51
CA SER A 136 -26.69 13.13 17.88
C SER A 136 -26.62 12.64 16.44
N SER A 137 -27.65 11.96 15.98
CA SER A 137 -27.81 11.61 14.56
C SER A 137 -29.26 11.79 14.14
N ASN A 138 -29.47 12.34 12.95
CA ASN A 138 -30.81 12.50 12.37
C ASN A 138 -31.30 11.23 11.67
N ASP A 139 -30.39 10.29 11.35
CA ASP A 139 -30.68 9.12 10.49
C ASP A 139 -30.72 7.80 11.25
N TYR A 140 -30.25 7.76 12.51
CA TYR A 140 -30.14 6.52 13.28
C TYR A 140 -31.15 6.42 14.41
N PRO A 141 -31.77 5.24 14.63
CA PRO A 141 -32.62 4.97 15.79
C PRO A 141 -31.89 5.22 17.13
N TYR A 142 -32.64 5.61 18.16
CA TYR A 142 -32.10 5.90 19.50
C TYR A 142 -31.22 4.77 20.05
N GLN A 143 -31.56 3.51 19.80
CA GLN A 143 -30.78 2.35 20.25
C GLN A 143 -29.39 2.29 19.61
N VAL A 144 -29.26 2.74 18.36
CA VAL A 144 -27.96 2.82 17.66
C VAL A 144 -27.13 3.95 18.24
N GLN A 145 -27.74 5.11 18.48
CA GLN A 145 -27.08 6.25 19.11
C GLN A 145 -26.55 5.89 20.50
N ARG A 146 -27.38 5.22 21.32
CA ARG A 146 -27.00 4.75 22.65
C ARG A 146 -25.78 3.82 22.63
N ARG A 147 -25.68 2.90 21.65
CA ARG A 147 -24.51 2.03 21.49
C ARG A 147 -23.26 2.81 21.09
N LEU A 148 -23.40 3.79 20.20
CA LEU A 148 -22.29 4.63 19.78
C LEU A 148 -21.75 5.47 20.95
N ASN A 149 -22.66 6.01 21.76
CA ASN A 149 -22.28 6.74 22.97
C ASN A 149 -21.53 5.86 23.96
N HIS A 150 -21.98 4.62 24.16
CA HIS A 150 -21.28 3.68 25.05
C HIS A 150 -19.89 3.27 24.52
N LEU A 151 -19.73 3.17 23.19
CA LEU A 151 -18.41 2.94 22.59
C LEU A 151 -17.48 4.13 22.82
N LEU A 152 -17.94 5.36 22.64
CA LEU A 152 -17.13 6.54 22.88
C LEU A 152 -16.75 6.66 24.36
N GLU A 153 -17.69 6.42 25.26
CA GLU A 153 -17.47 6.42 26.71
C GLU A 153 -16.37 5.44 27.12
N ARG A 154 -16.43 4.20 26.61
CA ARG A 154 -15.45 3.16 26.93
C ARG A 154 -14.05 3.44 26.36
N ASN A 155 -13.96 4.24 25.32
CA ASN A 155 -12.70 4.58 24.66
C ASN A 155 -12.13 5.94 25.09
N LEU A 156 -12.80 6.68 25.98
CA LEU A 156 -12.19 7.85 26.60
C LEU A 156 -11.03 7.39 27.48
N PRO A 157 -9.83 8.00 27.35
CA PRO A 157 -8.71 7.66 28.20
C PRO A 157 -9.04 7.90 29.68
N PRO A 158 -8.66 6.99 30.59
CA PRO A 158 -8.98 7.11 32.02
C PRO A 158 -8.26 8.28 32.70
N ASP A 159 -7.16 8.77 32.11
CA ASP A 159 -6.28 9.85 32.58
C ASP A 159 -6.61 11.21 31.93
N LEU A 160 -7.72 11.30 31.17
CA LEU A 160 -8.12 12.52 30.47
C LEU A 160 -8.35 13.71 31.41
N ASP A 161 -8.87 13.47 32.63
CA ASP A 161 -9.07 14.54 33.61
C ASP A 161 -7.74 15.13 34.10
N GLU A 162 -6.71 14.30 34.31
CA GLU A 162 -5.37 14.74 34.71
C GLU A 162 -4.70 15.56 33.59
N PHE A 163 -4.89 15.13 32.35
CA PHE A 163 -4.42 15.88 31.18
C PHE A 163 -5.04 17.28 31.11
N ILE A 164 -6.34 17.40 31.36
CA ILE A 164 -7.04 18.70 31.34
C ILE A 164 -6.57 19.60 32.46
N GLU A 165 -6.35 19.06 33.67
CA GLU A 165 -5.79 19.84 34.78
C GLU A 165 -4.41 20.41 34.42
N LYS A 166 -3.54 19.62 33.78
CA LYS A 166 -2.23 20.10 33.29
C LYS A 166 -2.38 21.24 32.29
N LEU A 167 -3.29 21.14 31.33
CA LEU A 167 -3.55 22.23 30.38
C LEU A 167 -4.05 23.50 31.09
N GLN A 168 -4.91 23.35 32.09
CA GLN A 168 -5.44 24.48 32.86
C GLN A 168 -4.37 25.21 33.68
N THR A 169 -3.32 24.53 34.14
CA THR A 169 -2.22 25.20 34.87
C THR A 169 -1.42 26.18 34.00
N VAL A 170 -1.38 25.94 32.68
CA VAL A 170 -0.64 26.78 31.72
C VAL A 170 -1.52 27.87 31.13
N TYR A 171 -2.81 27.59 30.95
CA TYR A 171 -3.77 28.53 30.38
C TYR A 171 -3.88 29.81 31.22
N LYS A 172 -3.67 30.97 30.59
CA LYS A 172 -3.65 32.31 31.24
C LYS A 172 -2.64 32.44 32.39
N HIS A 173 -1.50 31.76 32.31
CA HIS A 173 -0.46 31.87 33.33
C HIS A 173 0.20 33.27 33.34
N PRO A 174 0.29 33.96 34.49
CA PRO A 174 0.69 35.38 34.55
C PRO A 174 2.14 35.68 34.14
N LEU A 175 3.00 34.65 34.08
CA LEU A 175 4.42 34.78 33.68
C LEU A 175 4.68 34.44 32.20
N LEU A 176 3.68 33.97 31.45
CA LEU A 176 3.85 33.56 30.06
C LEU A 176 3.26 34.59 29.12
N ASN A 177 3.95 34.87 28.02
CA ASN A 177 3.35 35.58 26.90
C ASN A 177 2.49 34.61 26.05
N LYS A 178 1.62 35.15 25.19
CA LYS A 178 0.67 34.34 24.40
C LYS A 178 1.33 33.29 23.51
N GLU A 179 2.51 33.58 22.94
CA GLU A 179 3.24 32.61 22.13
C GLU A 179 3.86 31.48 22.96
N GLN A 180 4.39 31.80 24.14
CA GLN A 180 4.93 30.81 25.08
C GLN A 180 3.83 29.92 25.65
N GLU A 181 2.68 30.50 25.99
CA GLU A 181 1.49 29.75 26.43
C GLU A 181 1.06 28.73 25.36
N LEU A 182 0.94 29.16 24.10
CA LEU A 182 0.61 28.27 22.97
C LEU A 182 1.62 27.13 22.81
N ARG A 183 2.93 27.43 22.89
CA ARG A 183 3.99 26.41 22.78
C ARG A 183 3.94 25.38 23.91
N GLU A 184 3.67 25.82 25.14
CA GLU A 184 3.56 24.91 26.28
C GLU A 184 2.30 24.04 26.20
N LEU A 185 1.17 24.60 25.77
CA LEU A 185 -0.05 23.82 25.50
C LEU A 185 0.17 22.76 24.41
N ASP A 186 0.85 23.13 23.31
CA ASP A 186 1.22 22.20 22.24
C ASP A 186 2.16 21.10 22.75
N HIS A 187 3.13 21.46 23.60
CA HIS A 187 4.07 20.53 24.19
C HIS A 187 3.39 19.50 25.11
N ILE A 188 2.52 19.95 26.02
CA ILE A 188 1.72 19.06 26.89
C ILE A 188 0.84 18.12 26.05
N THR A 189 0.21 18.66 24.99
CA THR A 189 -0.63 17.88 24.08
C THR A 189 0.18 16.81 23.35
N MET A 190 1.36 17.16 22.82
CA MET A 190 2.23 16.20 22.13
C MET A 190 2.76 15.10 23.06
N GLN A 191 3.12 15.45 24.31
CA GLN A 191 3.54 14.46 25.30
C GLN A 191 2.41 13.47 25.62
N TYR A 192 1.19 13.97 25.81
CA TYR A 192 0.03 13.12 26.07
C TYR A 192 -0.31 12.20 24.88
N LEU A 193 -0.24 12.72 23.65
CA LEU A 193 -0.44 11.91 22.44
C LEU A 193 0.62 10.79 22.29
N GLN A 194 1.87 11.06 22.68
CA GLN A 194 2.93 10.03 22.71
C GLN A 194 2.69 8.98 23.79
N GLN A 195 2.03 9.33 24.90
CA GLN A 195 1.64 8.38 25.94
C GLN A 195 0.44 7.51 25.52
N LEU A 196 -0.46 8.07 24.72
CA LEU A 196 -1.58 7.35 24.10
C LEU A 196 -1.16 6.46 22.92
N GLU A 197 0.04 6.64 22.36
CA GLU A 197 0.59 5.66 21.41
C GLU A 197 0.65 4.29 22.11
N PRO A 198 0.02 3.26 21.52
CA PRO A 198 -0.35 2.09 22.29
C PRO A 198 0.89 1.29 22.73
N LYS A 199 1.11 1.22 24.05
CA LYS A 199 1.53 -0.05 24.67
C LYS A 199 0.42 -1.06 24.40
N ALA A 200 0.53 -1.76 23.28
CA ALA A 200 -0.29 -2.87 22.79
C ALA A 200 -1.35 -3.39 23.80
N LEU A 201 -2.51 -2.74 23.81
CA LEU A 201 -3.68 -3.17 24.56
C LEU A 201 -4.27 -4.40 23.85
N LYS A 202 -3.94 -5.59 24.36
CA LYS A 202 -4.62 -6.89 24.16
C LYS A 202 -5.32 -7.12 22.81
N ASP A 203 -4.56 -6.96 21.73
CA ASP A 203 -4.86 -7.46 20.38
C ASP A 203 -4.55 -8.97 20.21
N SER A 204 -4.19 -9.66 21.30
CA SER A 204 -3.48 -10.94 21.21
C SER A 204 -4.26 -12.04 20.49
N GLU A 205 -5.59 -12.10 20.56
CA GLU A 205 -6.34 -13.20 19.93
C GLU A 205 -6.70 -12.92 18.47
N PHE A 206 -7.20 -11.72 18.13
CA PHE A 206 -7.55 -11.37 16.75
C PHE A 206 -6.33 -11.12 15.88
N GLU A 207 -5.27 -10.55 16.45
CA GLU A 207 -4.00 -10.35 15.75
C GLU A 207 -3.22 -11.66 15.64
N ASN A 208 -3.26 -12.56 16.65
CA ASN A 208 -2.76 -13.92 16.48
C ASN A 208 -3.57 -14.68 15.43
N MET A 209 -4.89 -14.57 15.41
CA MET A 209 -5.69 -15.21 14.36
C MET A 209 -5.31 -14.70 12.97
N ARG A 210 -5.12 -13.38 12.79
CA ARG A 210 -4.66 -12.80 11.52
C ARG A 210 -3.22 -13.21 11.18
N LYS A 211 -2.31 -13.23 12.15
CA LYS A 211 -0.91 -13.67 11.97
C LYS A 211 -0.86 -15.16 11.64
N VAL A 212 -1.63 -16.00 12.33
CA VAL A 212 -1.80 -17.44 12.07
C VAL A 212 -2.45 -17.66 10.72
N LYS A 213 -3.56 -16.99 10.37
CA LYS A 213 -4.17 -17.10 9.03
C LYS A 213 -3.18 -16.70 7.94
N LYS A 214 -2.43 -15.61 8.10
CA LYS A 214 -1.39 -15.18 7.15
C LYS A 214 -0.22 -16.16 7.08
N ALA A 215 0.22 -16.71 8.22
CA ALA A 215 1.30 -17.69 8.29
C ALA A 215 0.89 -19.04 7.69
N VAL A 216 -0.32 -19.50 7.99
CA VAL A 216 -0.94 -20.71 7.41
C VAL A 216 -1.16 -20.51 5.92
N GLN A 217 -1.68 -19.35 5.47
CA GLN A 217 -1.82 -19.04 4.04
C GLN A 217 -0.46 -19.04 3.33
N LYS A 218 0.57 -18.45 3.95
CA LYS A 218 1.93 -18.43 3.39
C LYS A 218 2.50 -19.85 3.29
N ARG A 219 2.34 -20.67 4.32
CA ARG A 219 2.76 -22.10 4.31
C ARG A 219 1.96 -22.91 3.29
N ALA A 220 0.64 -22.72 3.23
CA ALA A 220 -0.24 -23.37 2.26
C ALA A 220 0.16 -23.02 0.83
N ASN A 221 0.44 -21.74 0.52
CA ASN A 221 0.92 -21.34 -0.81
C ASN A 221 2.28 -21.97 -1.16
N ILE A 222 3.16 -22.17 -0.17
CA ILE A 222 4.43 -22.89 -0.36
C ILE A 222 4.15 -24.37 -0.68
N TYR A 223 3.31 -25.05 0.11
CA TYR A 223 2.93 -26.45 -0.14
C TYR A 223 2.20 -26.63 -1.47
N LEU A 224 1.29 -25.72 -1.83
CA LEU A 224 0.59 -25.73 -3.10
C LEU A 224 1.57 -25.55 -4.27
N GLY A 225 2.58 -24.69 -4.10
CA GLY A 225 3.68 -24.54 -5.04
C GLY A 225 4.50 -25.82 -5.19
N ILE A 226 4.85 -26.48 -4.08
CA ILE A 226 5.59 -27.75 -4.09
C ILE A 226 4.77 -28.85 -4.78
N ILE A 227 3.48 -28.99 -4.43
CA ILE A 227 2.56 -29.96 -5.06
C ILE A 227 2.44 -29.66 -6.54
N GLY A 228 2.29 -28.39 -6.93
CA GLY A 228 2.23 -27.97 -8.32
C GLY A 228 3.49 -28.35 -9.10
N VAL A 229 4.68 -28.12 -8.53
CA VAL A 229 5.95 -28.55 -9.14
C VAL A 229 6.00 -30.06 -9.27
N PHE A 230 5.66 -30.80 -8.22
CA PHE A 230 5.69 -32.28 -8.23
C PHE A 230 4.72 -32.86 -9.27
N LEU A 231 3.52 -32.26 -9.39
CA LEU A 231 2.54 -32.62 -10.40
C LEU A 231 3.06 -32.36 -11.81
N ILE A 232 3.64 -31.17 -12.06
CA ILE A 232 4.24 -30.84 -13.36
C ILE A 232 5.37 -31.82 -13.70
N THR A 233 6.26 -32.13 -12.75
CA THR A 233 7.35 -33.10 -12.97
C THR A 233 6.83 -34.50 -13.23
N ALA A 234 5.80 -34.95 -12.50
CA ALA A 234 5.16 -36.25 -12.70
C ALA A 234 4.49 -36.34 -14.08
N VAL A 235 3.77 -35.29 -14.51
CA VAL A 235 3.15 -35.22 -15.83
C VAL A 235 4.19 -35.19 -16.93
N LEU A 236 5.26 -34.40 -16.80
CA LEU A 236 6.38 -34.39 -17.75
C LEU A 236 7.07 -35.76 -17.83
N GLY A 237 7.33 -36.40 -16.68
CA GLY A 237 7.90 -37.74 -16.62
C GLY A 237 6.98 -38.78 -17.27
N PHE A 238 5.68 -38.69 -17.03
CA PHE A 238 4.68 -39.53 -17.67
C PHE A 238 4.68 -39.33 -19.19
N ILE A 239 4.72 -38.10 -19.69
CA ILE A 239 4.81 -37.81 -21.12
C ILE A 239 6.11 -38.40 -21.71
N LEU A 240 7.25 -38.19 -21.06
CA LEU A 240 8.54 -38.70 -21.54
C LEU A 240 8.55 -40.22 -21.67
N ILE A 241 7.95 -40.93 -20.71
CA ILE A 241 7.87 -42.40 -20.71
C ILE A 241 6.85 -42.90 -21.75
N ASN A 242 5.63 -42.33 -21.79
CA ASN A 242 4.57 -42.81 -22.67
C ASN A 242 4.84 -42.53 -24.15
N PHE A 243 5.50 -41.41 -24.47
CA PHE A 243 5.88 -41.07 -25.83
C PHE A 243 7.30 -41.52 -26.21
N ASN A 244 7.97 -42.28 -25.33
CA ASN A 244 9.32 -42.81 -25.54
C ASN A 244 10.38 -41.74 -25.92
N LEU A 245 10.20 -40.51 -25.42
CA LEU A 245 11.02 -39.33 -25.72
C LEU A 245 12.33 -39.28 -24.90
N THR A 246 12.62 -40.32 -24.12
CA THR A 246 13.79 -40.37 -23.23
C THR A 246 15.12 -40.35 -24.00
N GLY A 247 15.19 -41.07 -25.13
CA GLY A 247 16.34 -41.05 -26.02
C GLY A 247 16.56 -39.68 -26.68
N ASP A 248 15.49 -39.05 -27.16
CA ASP A 248 15.53 -37.72 -27.76
C ASP A 248 15.97 -36.65 -26.75
N LEU A 249 15.50 -36.76 -25.51
CA LEU A 249 15.92 -35.87 -24.43
C LEU A 249 17.40 -36.05 -24.10
N GLN A 250 17.90 -37.28 -24.03
CA GLN A 250 19.31 -37.56 -23.76
C GLN A 250 20.21 -37.07 -24.89
N ALA A 251 19.80 -37.29 -26.16
CA ALA A 251 20.49 -36.75 -27.32
C ALA A 251 20.52 -35.22 -27.30
N PHE A 252 19.42 -34.57 -26.91
CA PHE A 252 19.35 -33.12 -26.74
C PHE A 252 20.31 -32.61 -25.64
N LEU A 253 20.32 -33.25 -24.47
CA LEU A 253 21.16 -32.85 -23.33
C LEU A 253 22.66 -33.11 -23.58
N ALA A 254 22.99 -34.07 -24.44
CA ALA A 254 24.35 -34.36 -24.90
C ALA A 254 24.80 -33.47 -26.07
N LYS A 255 23.87 -32.77 -26.74
CA LYS A 255 24.15 -31.98 -27.94
C LYS A 255 25.15 -30.84 -27.67
N ASP A 256 25.96 -30.53 -28.69
CA ASP A 256 26.90 -29.39 -28.72
C ASP A 256 27.85 -29.32 -27.49
N ALA A 257 28.40 -30.47 -27.08
CA ALA A 257 29.30 -30.57 -25.93
C ALA A 257 28.69 -30.03 -24.62
N HIS A 258 27.46 -30.46 -24.32
CA HIS A 258 26.72 -30.09 -23.10
C HIS A 258 26.48 -28.58 -22.97
N MET A 259 26.28 -27.89 -24.10
CA MET A 259 26.08 -26.44 -24.13
C MET A 259 24.88 -26.02 -23.27
N PHE A 260 23.80 -26.79 -23.26
CA PHE A 260 22.64 -26.54 -22.40
C PHE A 260 23.00 -26.40 -20.92
N TYR A 261 23.77 -27.34 -20.36
CA TYR A 261 24.17 -27.29 -18.95
C TYR A 261 25.11 -26.14 -18.63
N LYS A 262 26.02 -25.80 -19.55
CA LYS A 262 26.89 -24.62 -19.43
C LYS A 262 26.05 -23.34 -19.39
N MET A 263 25.05 -23.24 -20.27
CA MET A 263 24.14 -22.10 -20.33
C MET A 263 23.23 -22.02 -19.11
N MET A 264 22.79 -23.15 -18.57
CA MET A 264 22.07 -23.20 -17.30
C MET A 264 22.92 -22.68 -16.13
N ALA A 265 24.18 -23.08 -16.05
CA ALA A 265 25.10 -22.56 -15.03
C ALA A 265 25.38 -21.06 -15.20
N ILE A 266 25.57 -20.59 -16.45
CA ILE A 266 25.79 -19.18 -16.75
C ILE A 266 24.55 -18.35 -16.39
N GLY A 267 23.36 -18.77 -16.83
CA GLY A 267 22.10 -18.11 -16.49
C GLY A 267 21.86 -18.06 -14.98
N PHE A 268 22.21 -19.14 -14.27
CA PHE A 268 22.18 -19.19 -12.81
C PHE A 268 23.11 -18.13 -12.20
N LEU A 269 24.40 -18.12 -12.56
CA LEU A 269 25.37 -17.16 -12.02
C LEU A 269 25.04 -15.70 -12.39
N ALA A 270 24.60 -15.47 -13.62
CA ALA A 270 24.21 -14.16 -14.11
C ALA A 270 22.98 -13.63 -13.36
N GLU A 271 21.99 -14.49 -13.06
CA GLU A 271 20.79 -14.10 -12.33
C GLU A 271 21.00 -13.97 -10.82
N ILE A 272 21.96 -14.68 -10.21
CA ILE A 272 22.39 -14.38 -8.81
C ILE A 272 22.72 -12.89 -8.70
N VAL A 273 23.53 -12.42 -9.65
CA VAL A 273 23.97 -11.04 -9.68
C VAL A 273 22.82 -10.11 -10.06
N ALA A 274 22.15 -10.41 -11.17
CA ALA A 274 21.17 -9.52 -11.77
C ALA A 274 19.90 -9.42 -10.92
N GLY A 275 19.41 -10.52 -10.37
CA GLY A 275 18.29 -10.53 -9.44
C GLY A 275 18.56 -9.75 -8.15
N SER A 276 19.82 -9.66 -7.72
CA SER A 276 20.18 -8.85 -6.56
C SER A 276 20.42 -7.37 -6.85
N MET A 277 20.94 -7.02 -8.03
CA MET A 277 21.29 -5.63 -8.37
C MET A 277 20.33 -4.94 -9.34
N GLY A 278 19.42 -5.68 -9.96
CA GLY A 278 18.58 -5.21 -11.06
C GLY A 278 19.35 -4.92 -12.36
N MET A 279 20.60 -5.36 -12.46
CA MET A 279 21.48 -5.14 -13.61
C MET A 279 22.56 -6.22 -13.71
N GLY A 280 23.04 -6.50 -14.93
CA GLY A 280 24.24 -7.34 -15.14
C GLY A 280 24.02 -8.63 -15.92
N TYR A 281 22.79 -9.16 -16.00
CA TYR A 281 22.50 -10.44 -16.67
C TYR A 281 23.03 -10.47 -18.10
N GLY A 282 22.55 -9.56 -18.97
CA GLY A 282 23.02 -9.48 -20.35
C GLY A 282 24.52 -9.25 -20.50
N VAL A 283 25.12 -8.37 -19.67
CA VAL A 283 26.57 -8.11 -19.74
C VAL A 283 27.39 -9.37 -19.41
N ILE A 284 27.01 -10.09 -18.36
CA ILE A 284 27.67 -11.35 -17.97
C ILE A 284 27.49 -12.39 -19.07
N CYS A 285 26.24 -12.65 -19.47
CA CYS A 285 25.94 -13.64 -20.50
C CYS A 285 26.68 -13.33 -21.81
N THR A 286 26.65 -12.07 -22.29
CA THR A 286 27.38 -11.66 -23.49
C THR A 286 28.86 -11.98 -23.38
N THR A 287 29.52 -11.57 -22.30
CA THR A 287 30.96 -11.79 -22.17
C THR A 287 31.33 -13.27 -22.17
N VAL A 288 30.55 -14.12 -21.51
CA VAL A 288 30.84 -15.56 -21.45
C VAL A 288 30.53 -16.24 -22.79
N LEU A 289 29.41 -15.91 -23.42
CA LEU A 289 29.02 -16.48 -24.71
C LEU A 289 30.01 -16.10 -25.82
N LEU A 290 30.47 -14.85 -25.86
CA LEU A 290 31.49 -14.42 -26.82
C LEU A 290 32.86 -15.09 -26.57
N LEU A 291 33.22 -15.29 -25.30
CA LEU A 291 34.42 -16.04 -24.91
C LEU A 291 34.36 -17.50 -25.39
N MET A 292 33.18 -18.10 -25.33
CA MET A 292 32.88 -19.45 -25.85
C MET A 292 32.77 -19.50 -27.38
N ASN A 293 33.09 -18.41 -28.07
CA ASN A 293 33.06 -18.29 -29.53
C ASN A 293 31.67 -18.47 -30.16
N VAL A 294 30.61 -18.18 -29.41
CA VAL A 294 29.26 -18.12 -29.96
C VAL A 294 29.12 -16.87 -30.83
N ALA A 295 28.47 -17.01 -31.98
CA ALA A 295 28.27 -15.91 -32.94
C ALA A 295 27.52 -14.72 -32.28
N PRO A 296 27.94 -13.46 -32.49
CA PRO A 296 27.37 -12.31 -31.80
C PRO A 296 25.84 -12.18 -31.88
N ALA A 297 25.28 -12.46 -33.06
CA ALA A 297 23.83 -12.39 -33.27
C ALA A 297 23.09 -13.47 -32.45
N VAL A 298 23.62 -14.69 -32.39
CA VAL A 298 23.10 -15.78 -31.55
C VAL A 298 23.19 -15.45 -30.06
N VAL A 299 24.30 -14.82 -29.64
CA VAL A 299 24.47 -14.35 -28.25
C VAL A 299 23.34 -13.41 -27.86
N SER A 300 23.10 -12.37 -28.66
CA SER A 300 22.08 -11.39 -28.35
C SER A 300 20.67 -11.98 -28.44
N ALA A 301 20.36 -12.77 -29.48
CA ALA A 301 19.08 -13.44 -29.64
C ALA A 301 18.74 -14.33 -28.44
N SER A 302 19.71 -15.11 -27.97
CA SER A 302 19.54 -16.02 -26.83
C SER A 302 19.31 -15.28 -25.52
N ILE A 303 20.09 -14.20 -25.28
CA ILE A 303 19.96 -13.39 -24.08
C ILE A 303 18.61 -12.69 -24.03
N HIS A 304 18.20 -11.99 -25.10
CA HIS A 304 16.93 -11.25 -25.09
C HIS A 304 15.72 -12.17 -25.00
N SER A 305 15.80 -13.37 -25.61
CA SER A 305 14.76 -14.39 -25.48
C SER A 305 14.61 -14.86 -24.04
N ALA A 306 15.71 -15.21 -23.36
CA ALA A 306 15.68 -15.62 -21.95
C ALA A 306 15.27 -14.44 -21.02
N GLU A 307 15.83 -13.26 -21.25
CA GLU A 307 15.65 -12.08 -20.41
C GLU A 307 14.26 -11.47 -20.53
N THR A 308 13.54 -11.74 -21.62
CA THR A 308 12.13 -11.37 -21.76
C THR A 308 11.28 -11.96 -20.63
N PHE A 309 11.48 -13.23 -20.27
CA PHE A 309 10.72 -13.87 -19.21
C PHE A 309 11.14 -13.39 -17.81
N THR A 310 12.45 -13.25 -17.56
CA THR A 310 12.94 -12.79 -16.25
C THR A 310 12.56 -11.32 -16.00
N SER A 311 12.67 -10.47 -17.02
CA SER A 311 12.23 -9.08 -16.94
C SER A 311 10.71 -8.91 -16.89
N ALA A 312 9.92 -9.82 -17.49
CA ALA A 312 8.46 -9.85 -17.33
C ALA A 312 8.08 -10.06 -15.85
N ALA A 313 8.68 -11.06 -15.20
CA ALA A 313 8.44 -11.34 -13.78
C ALA A 313 8.84 -10.15 -12.89
N GLY A 314 9.99 -9.52 -13.16
CA GLY A 314 10.42 -8.29 -12.50
C GLY A 314 9.44 -7.13 -12.73
N SER A 315 8.97 -6.95 -13.96
CA SER A 315 8.02 -5.89 -14.34
C SER A 315 6.69 -6.02 -13.61
N ILE A 316 6.12 -7.23 -13.56
CA ILE A 316 4.88 -7.52 -12.83
C ILE A 316 5.06 -7.20 -11.34
N SER A 317 6.19 -7.61 -10.76
CA SER A 317 6.51 -7.36 -9.35
C SER A 317 6.62 -5.86 -9.04
N HIS A 318 7.36 -5.11 -9.85
CA HIS A 318 7.51 -3.67 -9.69
C HIS A 318 6.20 -2.91 -9.93
N TYR A 319 5.36 -3.36 -10.86
CA TYR A 319 4.04 -2.79 -11.11
C TYR A 319 3.11 -2.99 -9.91
N LYS A 320 3.01 -4.23 -9.40
CA LYS A 320 2.20 -4.57 -8.21
C LYS A 320 2.63 -3.82 -6.95
N LEU A 321 3.94 -3.58 -6.80
CA LEU A 321 4.51 -2.81 -5.69
C LEU A 321 4.40 -1.28 -5.86
N ARG A 322 3.74 -0.78 -6.92
CA ARG A 322 3.62 0.64 -7.26
C ARG A 322 4.97 1.35 -7.40
N ASN A 323 5.98 0.62 -7.88
CA ASN A 323 7.33 1.13 -8.14
C ASN A 323 7.47 1.73 -9.54
N VAL A 324 6.41 1.75 -10.35
CA VAL A 324 6.47 2.13 -11.76
C VAL A 324 5.90 3.54 -11.93
N ASN A 325 6.72 4.45 -12.47
CA ASN A 325 6.25 5.74 -12.98
C ASN A 325 5.90 5.59 -14.47
N LEU A 326 4.61 5.60 -14.80
CA LEU A 326 4.13 5.43 -16.18
C LEU A 326 4.53 6.57 -17.11
N LYS A 327 4.73 7.80 -16.60
CA LYS A 327 5.24 8.92 -17.42
C LYS A 327 6.66 8.64 -17.90
N LEU A 328 7.49 8.08 -17.01
CA LEU A 328 8.85 7.68 -17.35
C LEU A 328 8.87 6.53 -18.38
N VAL A 329 8.03 5.52 -18.19
CA VAL A 329 7.91 4.40 -19.15
C VAL A 329 7.45 4.91 -20.52
N LYS A 330 6.42 5.75 -20.59
CA LYS A 330 5.92 6.33 -21.86
C LYS A 330 6.97 7.18 -22.58
N ALA A 331 7.84 7.86 -21.85
CA ALA A 331 8.91 8.67 -22.45
C ALA A 331 10.14 7.85 -22.89
N LEU A 332 10.34 6.66 -22.32
CA LEU A 332 11.55 5.86 -22.50
C LEU A 332 11.33 4.64 -23.40
N ALA A 333 10.20 3.95 -23.25
CA ALA A 333 9.95 2.67 -23.92
C ALA A 333 9.76 2.80 -25.44
N PRO A 334 8.94 3.71 -26.01
CA PRO A 334 8.81 3.82 -27.47
C PRO A 334 10.14 4.07 -28.21
N PRO A 335 11.00 5.02 -27.78
CA PRO A 335 12.29 5.18 -28.42
C PRO A 335 13.23 4.00 -28.16
N ALA A 336 13.14 3.33 -27.00
CA ALA A 336 13.91 2.11 -26.74
C ALA A 336 13.52 0.95 -27.64
N ILE A 337 12.23 0.77 -27.93
CA ILE A 337 11.71 -0.22 -28.88
C ILE A 337 12.27 0.05 -30.27
N LEU A 338 12.21 1.30 -30.75
CA LEU A 338 12.80 1.68 -32.03
C LEU A 338 14.31 1.40 -32.06
N GLY A 339 15.04 1.80 -31.02
CA GLY A 339 16.46 1.52 -30.88
C GLY A 339 16.74 0.02 -30.91
N ALA A 340 15.96 -0.78 -30.18
CA ALA A 340 16.10 -2.23 -30.09
C ALA A 340 15.90 -2.92 -31.45
N ILE A 341 14.88 -2.50 -32.22
CA ILE A 341 14.66 -3.01 -33.59
C ILE A 341 15.87 -2.69 -34.47
N ILE A 342 16.34 -1.44 -34.47
CA ILE A 342 17.49 -1.03 -35.27
C ILE A 342 18.74 -1.82 -34.85
N GLY A 343 18.96 -1.98 -33.54
CA GLY A 343 20.11 -2.71 -32.99
C GLY A 343 20.07 -4.21 -33.33
N ALA A 344 18.90 -4.83 -33.25
CA ALA A 344 18.71 -6.22 -33.61
C ALA A 344 18.91 -6.44 -35.11
N LEU A 345 18.29 -5.63 -35.97
CA LEU A 345 18.48 -5.71 -37.43
C LEU A 345 19.94 -5.48 -37.83
N ALA A 346 20.59 -4.47 -37.24
CA ALA A 346 21.99 -4.20 -37.48
C ALA A 346 22.88 -5.37 -37.04
N LEU A 347 22.61 -5.96 -35.87
CA LEU A 347 23.39 -7.10 -35.40
C LEU A 347 23.13 -8.36 -36.23
N SER A 348 21.90 -8.64 -36.66
CA SER A 348 21.62 -9.76 -37.55
C SER A 348 22.42 -9.63 -38.84
N TYR A 349 22.41 -8.45 -39.47
CA TYR A 349 23.16 -8.20 -40.71
C TYR A 349 24.68 -8.20 -40.52
N PHE A 350 25.20 -7.35 -39.64
CA PHE A 350 26.65 -7.22 -39.45
C PHE A 350 27.26 -8.40 -38.69
N GLY A 351 26.50 -9.03 -37.80
CA GLY A 351 26.93 -10.21 -37.06
C GLY A 351 27.06 -11.45 -37.95
N GLU A 352 26.33 -11.52 -39.06
CA GLU A 352 26.47 -12.59 -40.05
C GLU A 352 27.60 -12.28 -41.06
N HIS A 353 27.60 -11.08 -41.65
CA HIS A 353 28.56 -10.73 -42.71
C HIS A 353 29.94 -10.27 -42.21
N TYR A 354 30.03 -9.74 -40.99
CA TYR A 354 31.25 -9.12 -40.43
C TYR A 354 31.55 -9.61 -39.00
N ALA A 355 31.21 -10.86 -38.68
CA ALA A 355 31.46 -11.49 -37.37
C ALA A 355 32.87 -11.24 -36.80
N PRO A 356 33.97 -11.33 -37.57
CA PRO A 356 35.33 -11.11 -37.06
C PRO A 356 35.58 -9.69 -36.53
N ILE A 357 34.84 -8.70 -37.02
CA ILE A 357 34.95 -7.29 -36.61
C ILE A 357 33.94 -6.98 -35.49
N VAL A 358 32.72 -7.50 -35.61
CA VAL A 358 31.64 -7.24 -34.65
C VAL A 358 31.95 -7.86 -33.28
N LYS A 359 32.54 -9.05 -33.25
CA LYS A 359 32.89 -9.74 -32.00
C LYS A 359 33.88 -8.93 -31.12
N PRO A 360 35.05 -8.48 -31.61
CA PRO A 360 35.96 -7.65 -30.83
C PRO A 360 35.36 -6.28 -30.49
N LEU A 361 34.52 -5.70 -31.36
CA LEU A 361 33.83 -4.45 -31.09
C LEU A 361 32.89 -4.56 -29.87
N ILE A 362 32.05 -5.61 -29.81
CA ILE A 362 31.18 -5.87 -28.66
C ILE A 362 32.02 -6.21 -27.41
N SER A 363 33.13 -6.91 -27.59
CA SER A 363 34.07 -7.22 -26.49
C SER A 363 34.71 -5.96 -25.91
N LEU A 364 35.06 -4.97 -26.75
CA LEU A 364 35.58 -3.67 -26.32
C LEU A 364 34.51 -2.86 -25.57
N TYR A 365 33.26 -2.91 -26.05
CA TYR A 365 32.14 -2.25 -25.38
C TYR A 365 31.83 -2.88 -24.02
N THR A 366 31.80 -4.20 -23.92
CA THR A 366 31.62 -4.91 -22.65
C THR A 366 32.77 -4.68 -21.69
N LEU A 367 34.02 -4.57 -22.17
CA LEU A 367 35.17 -4.13 -21.38
C LEU A 367 34.94 -2.74 -20.78
N TYR A 368 34.49 -1.77 -21.60
CA TYR A 368 34.14 -0.44 -21.14
C TYR A 368 33.04 -0.46 -20.07
N LEU A 369 31.99 -1.29 -20.25
CA LEU A 369 30.95 -1.48 -19.25
C LEU A 369 31.51 -2.06 -17.94
N GLY A 370 32.37 -3.08 -18.02
CA GLY A 370 33.03 -3.68 -16.86
C GLY A 370 33.84 -2.66 -16.06
N ILE A 371 34.59 -1.79 -16.75
CA ILE A 371 35.33 -0.68 -16.12
C ILE A 371 34.36 0.30 -15.44
N ASN A 372 33.25 0.67 -16.08
CA ASN A 372 32.27 1.60 -15.53
C ASN A 372 31.53 1.02 -14.30
N ILE A 373 31.18 -0.28 -14.35
CA ILE A 373 30.62 -1.05 -13.23
C ILE A 373 31.61 -1.06 -12.05
N LEU A 374 32.90 -1.33 -12.30
CA LEU A 374 33.94 -1.35 -11.27
C LEU A 374 34.19 0.04 -10.65
N ARG A 375 34.16 1.10 -11.47
CA ARG A 375 34.27 2.51 -11.00
C ARG A 375 33.12 2.89 -10.06
N ASN A 376 31.92 2.36 -10.29
CA ASN A 376 30.77 2.60 -9.42
C ASN A 376 30.90 1.87 -8.06
N ALA A 377 31.70 0.80 -7.95
CA ALA A 377 31.98 0.12 -6.68
C ALA A 377 32.75 0.99 -5.67
N SER A 378 33.57 1.91 -6.19
CA SER A 378 34.58 2.68 -5.42
C SER A 378 34.13 4.09 -5.04
N LYS A 379 32.96 4.54 -5.51
CA LYS A 379 32.45 5.87 -5.14
C LYS A 379 31.98 5.87 -3.67
N LYS A 380 32.61 6.70 -2.84
CA LYS A 380 32.06 7.07 -1.51
C LYS A 380 30.68 7.70 -1.72
N LYS A 381 29.80 7.51 -0.73
CA LYS A 381 28.41 7.99 -0.71
C LYS A 381 28.41 9.53 -0.56
N THR A 382 28.92 10.26 -1.56
CA THR A 382 29.03 11.72 -1.48
C THR A 382 27.67 12.31 -1.79
N GLN A 383 26.90 12.59 -0.74
CA GLN A 383 25.81 13.56 -0.77
C GLN A 383 26.41 14.91 -1.16
N LYS A 384 26.22 15.31 -2.42
CA LYS A 384 26.09 16.70 -2.91
C LYS A 384 26.22 16.68 -4.44
N ARG A 385 25.10 16.84 -5.15
CA ARG A 385 25.08 17.58 -6.41
C ARG A 385 23.67 18.05 -6.74
N ASN A 386 23.43 19.32 -6.44
CA ASN A 386 22.32 20.16 -6.90
C ASN A 386 22.44 20.44 -8.41
N GLN A 387 22.42 19.40 -9.25
CA GLN A 387 22.27 19.58 -10.70
C GLN A 387 21.23 18.58 -11.19
N GLN A 388 20.00 19.06 -11.34
CA GLN A 388 18.99 18.41 -12.17
C GLN A 388 19.49 18.45 -13.61
N ARG A 389 20.34 17.49 -14.00
CA ARG A 389 20.64 17.26 -15.41
C ARG A 389 19.39 16.66 -16.04
N THR A 390 18.81 17.38 -17.00
CA THR A 390 17.64 16.91 -17.75
C THR A 390 18.12 16.01 -18.87
N THR A 391 18.45 14.75 -18.55
CA THR A 391 18.79 13.78 -19.61
C THR A 391 17.60 13.63 -20.55
N LYS A 392 17.86 13.80 -21.85
CA LYS A 392 16.85 13.63 -22.90
C LYS A 392 16.43 12.16 -22.95
N LEU A 393 15.32 11.85 -22.28
CA LEU A 393 14.80 10.50 -22.11
C LEU A 393 14.64 9.75 -23.43
N GLY A 394 14.18 10.42 -24.48
CA GLY A 394 14.02 9.78 -25.79
C GLY A 394 15.34 9.33 -26.41
N ARG A 395 16.39 10.16 -26.33
CA ARG A 395 17.73 9.78 -26.84
C ARG A 395 18.33 8.66 -25.99
N LEU A 396 18.16 8.74 -24.67
CA LEU A 396 18.64 7.70 -23.76
C LEU A 396 17.95 6.36 -24.03
N GLY A 397 16.63 6.37 -24.26
CA GLY A 397 15.86 5.19 -24.65
C GLY A 397 16.36 4.60 -25.96
N LEU A 398 16.47 5.42 -27.01
CA LEU A 398 16.89 4.98 -28.34
C LEU A 398 18.31 4.38 -28.34
N VAL A 399 19.28 5.11 -27.79
CA VAL A 399 20.67 4.62 -27.70
C VAL A 399 20.74 3.40 -26.77
N GLY A 400 19.99 3.42 -25.67
CA GLY A 400 19.89 2.31 -24.73
C GLY A 400 19.39 1.02 -25.38
N GLY A 401 18.25 1.10 -26.09
CA GLY A 401 17.67 -0.05 -26.79
C GLY A 401 18.56 -0.57 -27.91
N PHE A 402 19.16 0.33 -28.71
CA PHE A 402 20.11 -0.05 -29.76
C PHE A 402 21.29 -0.82 -29.20
N ILE A 403 21.95 -0.26 -28.18
CA ILE A 403 23.14 -0.88 -27.61
C ILE A 403 22.79 -2.19 -26.89
N ASP A 404 21.65 -2.26 -26.18
CA ASP A 404 21.23 -3.50 -25.52
C ASP A 404 21.05 -4.62 -26.55
N SER A 405 20.32 -4.36 -27.64
CA SER A 405 20.08 -5.36 -28.70
C SER A 405 21.31 -5.67 -29.54
N PHE A 406 22.16 -4.70 -29.83
CA PHE A 406 23.36 -4.90 -30.64
C PHE A 406 24.49 -5.60 -29.86
N ALA A 407 24.66 -5.28 -28.58
CA ALA A 407 25.74 -5.84 -27.76
C ALA A 407 25.29 -7.03 -26.88
N GLY A 408 24.01 -7.41 -26.87
CA GLY A 408 23.47 -8.43 -25.97
C GLY A 408 23.37 -7.98 -24.50
N GLY A 409 23.56 -6.69 -24.23
CA GLY A 409 23.48 -6.13 -22.88
C GLY A 409 24.10 -4.74 -22.78
N GLY A 410 23.43 -3.84 -22.05
CA GLY A 410 23.90 -2.47 -21.84
C GLY A 410 22.89 -1.56 -21.14
N TRP A 411 21.60 -1.94 -21.15
CA TRP A 411 20.51 -1.15 -20.59
C TRP A 411 20.73 -0.76 -19.13
N GLY A 412 21.12 -1.71 -18.28
CA GLY A 412 21.29 -1.46 -16.83
C GLY A 412 22.36 -0.39 -16.54
N PRO A 413 23.63 -0.61 -16.91
CA PRO A 413 24.70 0.36 -16.68
C PRO A 413 24.46 1.71 -17.39
N LEU A 414 23.84 1.71 -18.58
CA LEU A 414 23.69 2.90 -19.40
C LEU A 414 22.43 3.70 -19.03
N VAL A 415 21.25 3.08 -19.13
CA VAL A 415 19.97 3.76 -18.95
C VAL A 415 19.61 3.87 -17.47
N THR A 416 19.57 2.75 -16.74
CA THR A 416 19.24 2.76 -15.30
C THR A 416 20.28 3.57 -14.53
N GLY A 417 21.56 3.35 -14.83
CA GLY A 417 22.67 4.09 -14.22
C GLY A 417 22.63 5.59 -14.49
N THR A 418 22.24 6.04 -15.69
CA THR A 418 22.11 7.47 -16.00
C THR A 418 20.91 8.09 -15.30
N LEU A 419 19.77 7.41 -15.28
CA LEU A 419 18.58 7.88 -14.57
C LEU A 419 18.80 8.01 -13.05
N MET A 420 19.60 7.12 -12.45
CA MET A 420 20.02 7.24 -11.06
C MET A 420 20.98 8.43 -10.84
N LYS A 421 21.88 8.70 -11.80
CA LYS A 421 22.79 9.86 -11.76
C LYS A 421 22.05 11.20 -11.89
N ASP A 422 20.89 11.22 -12.56
CA ASP A 422 20.02 12.40 -12.69
C ASP A 422 19.30 12.80 -11.38
N GLY A 423 19.54 12.08 -10.28
CA GLY A 423 18.92 12.38 -8.98
C GLY A 423 17.46 11.92 -8.86
N ARG A 424 16.97 11.13 -9.82
CA ARG A 424 15.63 10.55 -9.74
C ARG A 424 15.57 9.51 -8.62
N THR A 425 14.40 9.37 -8.03
CA THR A 425 14.13 8.44 -6.94
C THR A 425 14.42 6.98 -7.36
N PRO A 426 15.39 6.28 -6.74
CA PRO A 426 15.88 4.98 -7.21
C PRO A 426 14.78 3.92 -7.40
N ARG A 427 13.80 3.88 -6.49
CA ARG A 427 12.66 2.96 -6.55
C ARG A 427 11.88 3.06 -7.86
N TYR A 428 11.61 4.29 -8.31
CA TYR A 428 10.88 4.56 -9.55
C TYR A 428 11.74 4.41 -10.79
N VAL A 429 13.03 4.72 -10.69
CA VAL A 429 13.99 4.47 -11.78
C VAL A 429 14.09 2.99 -12.07
N VAL A 430 14.35 2.16 -11.05
CA VAL A 430 14.48 0.71 -11.21
C VAL A 430 13.16 0.13 -11.74
N GLY A 431 12.02 0.44 -11.10
CA GLY A 431 10.72 -0.10 -11.53
C GLY A 431 10.32 0.28 -12.96
N SER A 432 10.41 1.57 -13.33
CA SER A 432 10.11 2.00 -14.70
C SER A 432 11.11 1.47 -15.72
N SER A 433 12.40 1.40 -15.35
CA SER A 433 13.46 0.89 -16.23
C SER A 433 13.30 -0.60 -16.50
N THR A 434 12.88 -1.40 -15.52
CA THR A 434 12.56 -2.83 -15.70
C THR A 434 11.38 -3.05 -16.64
N VAL A 435 10.32 -2.24 -16.52
CA VAL A 435 9.17 -2.31 -17.45
C VAL A 435 9.57 -1.94 -18.87
N SER A 436 10.32 -0.86 -19.04
CA SER A 436 10.86 -0.49 -20.36
C SER A 436 11.81 -1.56 -20.91
N LYS A 437 12.57 -2.23 -20.03
CA LYS A 437 13.43 -3.34 -20.41
C LYS A 437 12.64 -4.56 -20.87
N PHE A 438 11.57 -4.93 -20.19
CA PHE A 438 10.71 -6.02 -20.66
C PHE A 438 10.16 -5.77 -22.07
N LEU A 439 9.66 -4.55 -22.33
CA LEU A 439 9.14 -4.19 -23.65
C LEU A 439 10.22 -4.20 -24.72
N LEU A 440 11.43 -3.71 -24.41
CA LEU A 440 12.52 -3.74 -25.37
C LEU A 440 13.00 -5.17 -25.62
N THR A 441 13.21 -5.99 -24.59
CA THR A 441 13.77 -7.35 -24.75
C THR A 441 12.79 -8.25 -25.50
N LEU A 442 11.48 -8.10 -25.24
CA LEU A 442 10.44 -8.78 -25.99
C LEU A 442 10.50 -8.38 -27.47
N THR A 443 10.64 -7.08 -27.75
CA THR A 443 10.79 -6.57 -29.12
C THR A 443 12.02 -7.17 -29.80
N SER A 444 13.18 -7.11 -29.15
CA SER A 444 14.44 -7.65 -29.68
C SER A 444 14.33 -9.15 -29.95
N ALA A 445 13.76 -9.91 -29.02
CA ALA A 445 13.55 -11.35 -29.19
C ALA A 445 12.68 -11.65 -30.41
N ILE A 446 11.56 -10.92 -30.58
CA ILE A 446 10.70 -11.05 -31.77
C ILE A 446 11.47 -10.67 -33.05
N THR A 447 12.23 -9.58 -33.06
CA THR A 447 13.02 -9.17 -34.22
C THR A 447 14.10 -10.19 -34.58
N PHE A 448 14.80 -10.77 -33.60
CA PHE A 448 15.76 -11.84 -33.83
C PHE A 448 15.10 -13.12 -34.35
N ILE A 449 13.95 -13.52 -33.79
CA ILE A 449 13.19 -14.67 -34.28
C ILE A 449 12.74 -14.47 -35.73
N ILE A 450 12.28 -13.27 -36.09
CA ILE A 450 11.86 -12.97 -37.47
C ILE A 450 13.05 -12.95 -38.44
N THR A 451 14.21 -12.43 -38.02
CA THR A 451 15.36 -12.26 -38.91
C THR A 451 16.25 -13.49 -39.02
N MET A 452 16.43 -14.23 -37.93
CA MET A 452 17.36 -15.36 -37.85
C MET A 452 16.65 -16.70 -37.67
N GLY A 453 15.34 -16.71 -37.42
CA GLY A 453 14.62 -17.92 -37.03
C GLY A 453 14.84 -18.33 -35.58
N ILE A 454 14.32 -19.51 -35.22
CA ILE A 454 14.49 -20.10 -33.89
C ILE A 454 15.67 -21.08 -33.95
N GLU A 455 16.87 -20.53 -33.94
CA GLU A 455 18.11 -21.31 -33.86
C GLU A 455 18.66 -21.29 -32.42
N HIS A 456 19.41 -22.32 -32.03
CA HIS A 456 20.05 -22.42 -30.72
C HIS A 456 19.12 -22.34 -29.50
N TRP A 457 17.94 -22.96 -29.59
CA TRP A 457 16.97 -23.05 -28.48
C TRP A 457 17.55 -23.68 -27.21
N ASN A 458 18.59 -24.52 -27.33
CA ASN A 458 19.35 -25.06 -26.21
C ASN A 458 20.03 -23.97 -25.37
N ILE A 459 20.58 -22.93 -26.00
CA ILE A 459 21.20 -21.79 -25.30
C ILE A 459 20.13 -20.99 -24.58
N VAL A 460 19.04 -20.66 -25.28
CA VAL A 460 17.91 -19.89 -24.73
C VAL A 460 17.32 -20.61 -23.52
N LEU A 461 17.02 -21.91 -23.66
CA LEU A 461 16.40 -22.72 -22.62
C LEU A 461 17.32 -22.89 -21.41
N GLY A 462 18.61 -23.13 -21.64
CA GLY A 462 19.60 -23.22 -20.56
C GLY A 462 19.66 -21.92 -19.76
N LEU A 463 19.87 -20.78 -20.43
CA LEU A 463 19.90 -19.46 -19.81
C LEU A 463 18.60 -19.16 -19.03
N LEU A 464 17.44 -19.43 -19.64
CA LEU A 464 16.13 -19.21 -19.05
C LEU A 464 15.92 -20.02 -17.77
N ILE A 465 16.16 -21.34 -17.82
CA ILE A 465 15.97 -22.23 -16.67
C ILE A 465 16.94 -21.85 -15.56
N GLY A 466 18.21 -21.62 -15.91
CA GLY A 466 19.22 -21.14 -14.97
C GLY A 466 18.78 -19.85 -14.27
N GLY A 467 18.27 -18.88 -15.02
CA GLY A 467 17.76 -17.63 -14.46
C GLY A 467 16.54 -17.83 -13.55
N ILE A 468 15.48 -18.47 -14.05
CA ILE A 468 14.22 -18.64 -13.30
C ILE A 468 14.44 -19.37 -11.98
N VAL A 469 15.22 -20.46 -11.97
CA VAL A 469 15.51 -21.24 -10.77
C VAL A 469 16.22 -20.38 -9.71
N THR A 470 17.07 -19.46 -10.15
CA THR A 470 17.92 -18.64 -9.28
C THR A 470 17.21 -17.42 -8.74
N ALA A 471 16.31 -16.81 -9.50
CA ALA A 471 15.67 -15.54 -9.15
C ALA A 471 15.12 -15.47 -7.69
N PRO A 472 14.49 -16.52 -7.12
CA PRO A 472 14.10 -16.52 -5.70
C PRO A 472 15.29 -16.46 -4.74
N PHE A 473 16.36 -17.20 -5.02
CA PHE A 473 17.59 -17.22 -4.22
C PHE A 473 18.32 -15.87 -4.29
N SER A 474 18.41 -15.27 -5.48
CA SER A 474 19.00 -13.94 -5.68
C SER A 474 18.31 -12.90 -4.80
N ALA A 475 16.97 -12.92 -4.73
CA ALA A 475 16.20 -11.99 -3.90
C ALA A 475 16.48 -12.15 -2.39
N LEU A 476 16.69 -13.37 -1.90
CA LEU A 476 17.12 -13.62 -0.52
C LEU A 476 18.55 -13.11 -0.28
N LEU A 477 19.45 -13.34 -1.23
CA LEU A 477 20.86 -13.02 -1.13
C LEU A 477 21.15 -11.51 -1.16
N THR A 478 20.28 -10.72 -1.81
CA THR A 478 20.34 -9.25 -1.86
C THR A 478 20.42 -8.61 -0.47
N SER A 479 19.79 -9.23 0.53
CA SER A 479 19.78 -8.73 1.91
C SER A 479 21.08 -9.03 2.68
N ARG A 480 21.90 -9.97 2.20
CA ARG A 480 23.10 -10.46 2.91
C ARG A 480 24.42 -10.10 2.24
N LEU A 481 24.43 -9.76 0.95
CA LEU A 481 25.66 -9.41 0.24
C LEU A 481 25.88 -7.89 0.18
N PRO A 482 27.10 -7.41 0.51
CA PRO A 482 27.44 -6.01 0.32
C PRO A 482 27.47 -5.68 -1.17
N VAL A 483 26.60 -4.77 -1.61
CA VAL A 483 26.46 -4.28 -2.99
C VAL A 483 27.82 -3.94 -3.65
N ARG A 484 28.79 -3.42 -2.87
CA ARG A 484 30.15 -3.11 -3.37
C ARG A 484 30.96 -4.33 -3.78
N MET A 485 30.78 -5.47 -3.10
CA MET A 485 31.47 -6.73 -3.46
C MET A 485 30.95 -7.25 -4.79
N MET A 486 29.64 -7.18 -5.00
CA MET A 486 29.00 -7.59 -6.25
C MET A 486 29.47 -6.73 -7.43
N PHE A 487 29.50 -5.39 -7.30
CA PHE A 487 30.03 -4.52 -8.36
C PHE A 487 31.50 -4.83 -8.68
N ARG A 488 32.33 -5.14 -7.67
CA ARG A 488 33.72 -5.55 -7.87
C ARG A 488 33.82 -6.87 -8.61
N PHE A 489 33.10 -7.89 -8.16
CA PHE A 489 33.11 -9.22 -8.77
C PHE A 489 32.70 -9.16 -10.24
N ILE A 490 31.57 -8.51 -10.55
CA ILE A 490 31.08 -8.38 -11.93
C ILE A 490 32.07 -7.61 -12.78
N GLY A 491 32.51 -6.44 -12.28
CA GLY A 491 33.41 -5.58 -13.03
C GLY A 491 34.70 -6.32 -13.40
N ILE A 492 35.30 -7.03 -12.45
CA ILE A 492 36.52 -7.82 -12.68
C ILE A 492 36.25 -8.95 -13.67
N THR A 493 35.21 -9.75 -13.47
CA THR A 493 34.88 -10.89 -14.35
C THR A 493 34.65 -10.41 -15.78
N VAL A 494 33.83 -9.38 -15.97
CA VAL A 494 33.56 -8.79 -17.29
C VAL A 494 34.85 -8.28 -17.94
N ILE A 495 35.68 -7.54 -17.20
CA ILE A 495 36.97 -7.04 -17.73
C ILE A 495 37.87 -8.19 -18.18
N VAL A 496 38.07 -9.20 -17.33
CA VAL A 496 38.96 -10.33 -17.63
C VAL A 496 38.46 -11.11 -18.85
N MET A 497 37.18 -11.46 -18.89
CA MET A 497 36.62 -12.22 -20.01
C MET A 497 36.63 -11.41 -21.33
N SER A 498 36.34 -10.11 -21.28
CA SER A 498 36.44 -9.25 -22.45
C SER A 498 37.88 -9.11 -22.94
N CYS A 499 38.87 -8.94 -22.06
CA CYS A 499 40.29 -8.90 -22.44
C CYS A 499 40.74 -10.20 -23.11
N ILE A 500 40.35 -11.37 -22.58
CA ILE A 500 40.68 -12.66 -23.19
C ILE A 500 40.03 -12.79 -24.57
N THR A 501 38.77 -12.39 -24.70
CA THR A 501 38.05 -12.47 -25.98
C THR A 501 38.66 -11.55 -27.03
N ILE A 502 39.09 -10.35 -26.65
CA ILE A 502 39.81 -9.41 -27.54
C ILE A 502 41.16 -10.01 -27.94
N GLY A 503 41.93 -10.55 -26.99
CA GLY A 503 43.22 -11.18 -27.27
C GLY A 503 43.09 -12.34 -28.26
N ARG A 504 42.06 -13.19 -28.11
CA ARG A 504 41.73 -14.28 -29.04
C ARG A 504 41.22 -13.83 -30.41
N ALA A 505 40.77 -12.58 -30.53
CA ALA A 505 40.30 -12.04 -31.80
C ALA A 505 41.41 -11.31 -32.58
N LEU A 506 42.51 -10.95 -31.90
CA LEU A 506 43.68 -10.29 -32.49
C LEU A 506 44.81 -11.27 -32.83
N LEU A 507 44.80 -12.46 -32.24
CA LEU A 507 45.64 -13.63 -32.58
C LEU A 507 44.89 -14.52 -33.56
#